data_AF-A0A971NLH6-F1
#
_entry.id   AF-A0A971NLH6-F1
#
_cell.length_a   1.000
_cell.length_b   1.000
_cell.length_c   1.000
_cell.angle_alpha   90.00
_cell.angle_beta   90.00
_cell.angle_gamma   90.00
#
_symmetry.space_group_name_H-M   'P 1'
#
loop_
_entity.id
_entity.type
_entity.pdbx_description
1 polymer ?
#
loop_
_entity_poly.entity_id
_entity_poly.type
_entity_poly.pdbx_seq_one_letter_code
_entity_poly.pdbx_strand_id
1 'polypeptide(L)'
;MMKKFRITGVAAREILDCRWNPTVQVDVWVNNEILGRADVPSGRSTGANEAKELRDGEERYDGMGVRRAVRNVNEILGPEVVDMDVTDQRKIDEKLRALDGSTDKSNLGANALAGVSLAVARAASNAVGVPLYRYINSNAHVLPVPLLNLLNGGKLTSNYLDFQEFCIFPIGAETFSEAMTIGNAVNNKLREIVIKNYGKIAANVGDEGGFATPIKKVREAMDCLVLAVERSGHADKIVYGFDCAATHFYNEKTKKYTLEGVELTTSELLDYYKDLIKSYPIMTIEDPFAEDDIEGFVRATRELGIQIIGDDFFCTNPDRIRERAPMGAANALLWKFNQIGTLSEALDAAELSYRQGFGIMVSERSGETEDPIIADFVVGINAGQIKTGAGVRGERTSKYNRLFQIEEELGSQARYAGRNFRCPF
;
A
#
# COMPACT_ATOMS: atom_id res chain seq x y z
N MET A 1 35.91 15.65 -5.50
CA MET A 1 34.88 16.27 -6.38
C MET A 1 33.94 17.04 -5.46
N MET A 2 33.66 18.33 -5.70
CA MET A 2 32.68 19.07 -4.87
C MET A 2 31.33 18.36 -4.93
N LYS A 3 30.77 18.00 -3.76
CA LYS A 3 29.39 17.49 -3.66
C LYS A 3 28.45 18.59 -4.15
N LYS A 4 27.80 18.37 -5.29
CA LYS A 4 27.00 19.42 -5.95
C LYS A 4 25.70 19.70 -5.20
N PHE A 5 25.16 18.68 -4.51
CA PHE A 5 23.88 18.75 -3.80
C PHE A 5 24.04 18.26 -2.36
N ARG A 6 24.76 19.05 -1.56
CA ARG A 6 25.08 18.71 -0.18
C ARG A 6 23.87 18.91 0.75
N ILE A 7 23.57 17.92 1.57
CA ILE A 7 22.59 18.06 2.67
C ILE A 7 23.13 19.07 3.69
N THR A 8 22.39 20.15 3.92
CA THR A 8 22.75 21.22 4.87
C THR A 8 21.98 21.14 6.18
N GLY A 9 20.91 20.33 6.23
CA GLY A 9 20.13 20.13 7.44
C GLY A 9 19.05 19.07 7.26
N VAL A 10 18.65 18.47 8.38
CA VAL A 10 17.54 17.53 8.49
C VAL A 10 16.80 17.85 9.78
N ALA A 11 15.47 17.89 9.73
CA ALA A 11 14.64 18.11 10.91
C ALA A 11 13.34 17.34 10.81
N ALA A 12 12.88 16.79 11.92
CA ALA A 12 11.61 16.10 12.04
C ALA A 12 10.65 16.80 12.99
N ARG A 13 9.37 16.53 12.79
CA ARG A 13 8.26 16.93 13.66
C ARG A 13 7.21 15.84 13.76
N GLU A 14 6.41 15.92 14.81
CA GLU A 14 5.21 15.10 15.01
C GLU A 14 4.02 15.78 14.32
N ILE A 15 3.33 15.05 13.44
CA ILE A 15 2.07 15.43 12.78
C ILE A 15 1.00 14.37 13.07
N LEU A 16 -0.20 14.49 12.49
CA LEU A 16 -1.29 13.52 12.67
C LEU A 16 -1.60 12.81 11.35
N ASP A 17 -1.89 11.51 11.42
CA ASP A 17 -2.43 10.73 10.31
C ASP A 17 -3.96 10.91 10.17
N CYS A 18 -4.54 10.29 9.15
CA CYS A 18 -5.98 10.35 8.84
C CYS A 18 -6.89 9.68 9.89
N ARG A 19 -6.31 9.06 10.92
CA ARG A 19 -6.98 8.42 12.06
C ARG A 19 -6.72 9.16 13.37
N TRP A 20 -6.16 10.37 13.30
CA TRP A 20 -5.83 11.19 14.46
C TRP A 20 -4.69 10.64 15.34
N ASN A 21 -3.88 9.72 14.81
CA ASN A 21 -2.72 9.21 15.51
C ASN A 21 -1.46 10.01 15.14
N PRO A 22 -0.53 10.24 16.08
CA PRO A 22 0.73 10.89 15.77
C PRO A 22 1.55 10.11 14.72
N THR A 23 2.27 10.82 13.85
CA THR A 23 3.29 10.24 12.95
C THR A 23 4.41 11.22 12.66
N VAL A 24 5.48 10.76 11.99
CA VAL A 24 6.71 11.50 11.73
C VAL A 24 6.63 12.19 10.36
N GLN A 25 6.96 13.48 10.33
CA GLN A 25 7.27 14.23 9.11
C GLN A 25 8.72 14.70 9.17
N VAL A 26 9.47 14.57 8.08
CA VAL A 26 10.89 14.96 7.98
C VAL A 26 11.08 15.95 6.84
N ASP A 27 11.84 17.00 7.11
CA ASP A 27 12.35 17.96 6.13
C ASP A 27 13.84 17.75 5.91
N VAL A 28 14.29 17.89 4.65
CA VAL A 28 15.69 17.84 4.23
C VAL A 28 16.04 19.13 3.49
N TRP A 29 17.10 19.79 3.95
CA TRP A 29 17.64 20.99 3.33
C TRP A 29 18.82 20.65 2.43
N VAL A 30 18.84 21.23 1.25
CA VAL A 30 19.98 21.23 0.33
C VAL A 30 20.25 22.68 -0.03
N ASN A 31 21.50 23.12 0.10
CA ASN A 31 21.88 24.52 -0.13
C ASN A 31 21.03 25.54 0.68
N ASN A 32 20.67 25.21 1.93
CA ASN A 32 19.84 26.02 2.84
C ASN A 32 18.38 26.23 2.42
N GLU A 33 17.86 25.47 1.47
CA GLU A 33 16.44 25.44 1.10
C GLU A 33 15.85 24.05 1.40
N ILE A 34 14.60 23.99 1.88
CA ILE A 34 13.90 22.71 2.03
C ILE A 34 13.56 22.20 0.64
N LEU A 35 14.31 21.20 0.17
CA LEU A 35 14.03 20.56 -1.11
C LEU A 35 13.28 19.24 -0.95
N GLY A 36 13.24 18.66 0.26
CA GLY A 36 12.52 17.43 0.52
C GLY A 36 11.69 17.54 1.78
N ARG A 37 10.46 17.04 1.72
CA ARG A 37 9.59 16.79 2.87
C ARG A 37 8.93 15.44 2.64
N ALA A 38 8.86 14.61 3.65
CA ALA A 38 8.13 13.35 3.59
C ALA A 38 7.41 13.05 4.89
N ASP A 39 6.20 12.52 4.75
CA ASP A 39 5.39 12.02 5.85
C ASP A 39 5.43 10.49 5.87
N VAL A 40 5.42 9.90 7.06
CA VAL A 40 5.45 8.44 7.20
C VAL A 40 4.06 7.94 7.56
N PRO A 41 3.41 7.08 6.75
CA PRO A 41 2.12 6.51 7.08
C PRO A 41 2.27 5.40 8.14
N SER A 42 1.16 4.99 8.74
CA SER A 42 1.10 3.95 9.77
C SER A 42 0.03 2.90 9.49
N GLY A 43 0.29 1.64 9.84
CA GLY A 43 -0.67 0.53 9.68
C GLY A 43 -1.62 0.37 10.87
N ARG A 44 -2.70 -0.41 10.69
CA ARG A 44 -3.52 -0.97 11.78
C ARG A 44 -3.22 -2.46 11.98
N SER A 45 -3.10 -3.13 10.85
CA SER A 45 -2.65 -4.50 10.72
C SER A 45 -1.16 -4.42 10.39
N THR A 46 -0.33 -4.80 11.35
CA THR A 46 1.12 -4.89 11.17
C THR A 46 1.48 -6.35 11.32
N GLY A 47 1.99 -6.96 10.24
CA GLY A 47 2.52 -8.31 10.28
C GLY A 47 3.60 -8.46 11.34
N ALA A 48 3.74 -9.66 11.93
CA ALA A 48 4.70 -9.89 13.01
C ALA A 48 6.14 -9.55 12.61
N ASN A 49 6.42 -9.65 11.31
CA ASN A 49 7.74 -9.54 10.69
C ASN A 49 8.04 -8.17 10.03
N GLU A 50 7.15 -7.18 10.18
CA GLU A 50 7.42 -5.80 9.72
C GLU A 50 8.53 -5.13 10.54
N ALA A 51 9.25 -4.20 9.90
CA ALA A 51 10.11 -3.25 10.59
C ALA A 51 9.32 -2.47 11.63
N LYS A 52 9.91 -2.28 12.81
CA LYS A 52 9.19 -1.80 14.00
C LYS A 52 9.12 -0.28 14.03
N GLU A 53 7.90 0.22 13.97
CA GLU A 53 7.62 1.62 14.26
C GLU A 53 7.94 1.93 15.73
N LEU A 54 8.63 3.04 15.99
CA LEU A 54 8.89 3.51 17.35
C LEU A 54 7.77 4.45 17.83
N ARG A 55 6.95 3.94 18.75
CA ARG A 55 5.91 4.68 19.50
C ARG A 55 6.40 5.05 20.89
N ASP A 56 5.90 6.11 21.51
CA ASP A 56 6.37 6.61 22.81
C ASP A 56 5.98 5.68 23.98
N GLY A 57 4.78 5.10 23.94
CA GLY A 57 4.25 4.27 25.03
C GLY A 57 3.83 5.06 26.30
N GLU A 58 3.77 6.39 26.19
CA GLU A 58 3.36 7.31 27.26
C GLU A 58 1.84 7.59 27.22
N GLU A 59 1.25 8.19 28.25
CA GLU A 59 -0.19 8.53 28.31
C GLU A 59 -0.68 9.35 27.11
N ARG A 60 0.21 10.17 26.53
CA ARG A 60 -0.13 11.08 25.43
C ARG A 60 -0.53 10.30 24.16
N TYR A 61 -1.75 10.54 23.65
CA TYR A 61 -2.33 9.81 22.53
C TYR A 61 -2.36 8.29 22.77
N ASP A 62 -2.69 7.85 24.00
CA ASP A 62 -2.85 6.43 24.34
C ASP A 62 -1.63 5.56 23.98
N GLY A 63 -0.42 6.08 24.19
CA GLY A 63 0.83 5.40 23.84
C GLY A 63 1.31 5.63 22.41
N MET A 64 0.49 6.20 21.53
CA MET A 64 0.76 6.29 20.09
C MET A 64 1.64 7.48 19.68
N GLY A 65 2.19 8.23 20.63
CA GLY A 65 3.17 9.28 20.35
C GLY A 65 4.39 8.85 19.56
N VAL A 66 5.05 9.79 18.89
CA VAL A 66 6.28 9.54 18.12
C VAL A 66 7.42 10.52 18.45
N ARG A 67 7.39 11.17 19.63
CA ARG A 67 8.43 12.12 20.03
C ARG A 67 9.80 11.47 20.12
N ARG A 68 9.88 10.20 20.52
CA ARG A 68 11.16 9.46 20.50
C ARG A 68 11.70 9.29 19.09
N ALA A 69 10.87 8.91 18.12
CA ALA A 69 11.26 8.80 16.73
C ALA A 69 11.70 10.16 16.14
N VAL A 70 10.94 11.23 16.42
CA VAL A 70 11.30 12.61 16.04
C VAL A 70 12.65 13.02 16.62
N ARG A 71 12.89 12.70 17.90
CA ARG A 71 14.16 12.97 18.57
C ARG A 71 15.32 12.20 17.94
N ASN A 72 15.12 10.92 17.60
CA ASN A 72 16.11 10.11 16.89
C ASN A 72 16.47 10.72 15.54
N VAL A 73 15.50 11.28 14.79
CA VAL A 73 15.82 12.01 13.56
C VAL A 73 16.66 13.25 13.85
N ASN A 74 16.24 14.08 14.79
CA ASN A 74 16.87 15.38 15.05
C ASN A 74 18.26 15.28 15.69
N GLU A 75 18.47 14.32 16.59
CA GLU A 75 19.67 14.24 17.44
C GLU A 75 20.65 13.14 17.00
N ILE A 76 20.21 12.15 16.21
CA ILE A 76 21.03 10.99 15.83
C ILE A 76 21.15 10.86 14.31
N LEU A 77 20.05 10.64 13.59
CA LEU A 77 20.09 10.34 12.16
C LEU A 77 20.48 11.56 11.31
N GLY A 78 19.84 12.71 11.58
CA GLY A 78 20.02 13.95 10.84
C GLY A 78 21.47 14.44 10.85
N PRO A 79 22.12 14.61 12.01
CA PRO A 79 23.52 15.03 12.09
C PRO A 79 24.48 14.14 11.30
N GLU A 80 24.21 12.84 11.23
CA GLU A 80 25.07 11.86 10.57
C GLU A 80 24.93 11.81 9.04
N VAL A 81 23.87 12.41 8.49
CA VAL A 81 23.65 12.52 7.03
C VAL A 81 23.91 13.92 6.49
N VAL A 82 24.10 14.93 7.36
CA VAL A 82 24.60 16.24 6.96
C VAL A 82 25.94 16.09 6.25
N ASP A 83 26.19 16.98 5.29
CA ASP A 83 27.33 16.95 4.38
C ASP A 83 27.38 15.78 3.39
N MET A 84 26.48 14.78 3.46
CA MET A 84 26.36 13.76 2.41
C MET A 84 25.81 14.38 1.11
N ASP A 85 26.10 13.73 -0.03
CA ASP A 85 25.45 14.10 -1.30
C ASP A 85 24.04 13.51 -1.30
N VAL A 86 23.03 14.37 -1.44
CA VAL A 86 21.62 13.96 -1.36
C VAL A 86 21.26 12.95 -2.44
N THR A 87 22.01 12.91 -3.55
CA THR A 87 21.76 11.96 -4.64
C THR A 87 22.25 10.54 -4.35
N ASP A 88 23.07 10.34 -3.30
CA ASP A 88 23.62 9.04 -2.92
C ASP A 88 22.62 8.24 -2.03
N GLN A 89 21.39 8.04 -2.50
CA GLN A 89 20.28 7.43 -1.73
C GLN A 89 20.71 6.14 -0.99
N ARG A 90 21.33 5.19 -1.70
CA ARG A 90 21.76 3.91 -1.11
C ARG A 90 22.76 4.09 0.01
N LYS A 91 23.73 5.00 -0.15
CA LYS A 91 24.75 5.28 0.85
C LYS A 91 24.14 5.92 2.10
N ILE A 92 23.16 6.81 1.92
CA ILE A 92 22.41 7.41 3.02
C ILE A 92 21.60 6.32 3.74
N ASP A 93 20.83 5.52 3.02
CA ASP A 93 20.03 4.45 3.62
C ASP A 93 20.89 3.39 4.33
N GLU A 94 22.07 3.04 3.79
CA GLU A 94 23.05 2.19 4.47
C GLU A 94 23.56 2.81 5.77
N LYS A 95 23.87 4.11 5.77
CA LYS A 95 24.29 4.85 6.97
C LYS A 95 23.17 4.85 8.02
N LEU A 96 21.92 5.12 7.62
CA LEU A 96 20.75 5.11 8.52
C LEU A 96 20.59 3.73 9.19
N ARG A 97 20.67 2.65 8.41
CA ARG A 97 20.55 1.28 8.94
C ARG A 97 21.73 0.89 9.83
N ALA A 98 22.95 1.31 9.49
CA ALA A 98 24.13 1.06 10.31
C ALA A 98 24.06 1.79 11.66
N LEU A 99 23.46 2.99 11.70
CA LEU A 99 23.23 3.72 12.95
C LEU A 99 22.18 3.05 13.83
N ASP A 100 21.13 2.49 13.24
CA ASP A 100 20.13 1.72 13.97
C ASP A 100 20.72 0.41 14.51
N GLY A 101 21.37 -0.38 13.65
CA GLY A 101 22.08 -1.60 14.02
C GLY A 101 21.21 -2.79 14.39
N SER A 102 19.87 -2.67 14.43
CA SER A 102 18.96 -3.80 14.58
C SER A 102 18.52 -4.34 13.21
N THR A 103 18.02 -5.58 13.19
CA THR A 103 17.50 -6.21 11.95
C THR A 103 16.13 -5.67 11.55
N ASP A 104 15.36 -5.17 12.52
CA ASP A 104 13.97 -4.74 12.38
C ASP A 104 13.76 -3.23 12.58
N LYS A 105 14.85 -2.45 12.69
CA LYS A 105 14.85 -0.99 12.90
C LYS A 105 14.23 -0.55 14.22
N SER A 106 14.24 -1.41 15.23
CA SER A 106 13.62 -1.17 16.54
C SER A 106 14.42 -0.22 17.44
N ASN A 107 15.72 -0.04 17.19
CA ASN A 107 16.56 0.83 18.03
C ASN A 107 16.24 2.31 17.82
N LEU A 108 16.11 2.73 16.56
CA LEU A 108 15.84 4.13 16.18
C LEU A 108 14.43 4.34 15.62
N GLY A 109 13.75 3.28 15.21
CA GLY A 109 12.38 3.29 14.70
C GLY A 109 12.34 3.30 13.17
N ALA A 110 11.63 2.34 12.59
CA ALA A 110 11.41 2.26 11.15
C ALA A 110 10.78 3.54 10.58
N ASN A 111 9.92 4.21 11.35
CA ASN A 111 9.33 5.49 10.99
C ASN A 111 10.34 6.65 10.95
N ALA A 112 11.33 6.67 11.84
CA ALA A 112 12.41 7.67 11.80
C ALA A 112 13.29 7.48 10.55
N LEU A 113 13.70 6.23 10.26
CA LEU A 113 14.52 5.91 9.10
C LEU A 113 13.78 6.18 7.79
N ALA A 114 12.53 5.75 7.68
CA ALA A 114 11.72 5.96 6.49
C ALA A 114 11.52 7.45 6.21
N GLY A 115 11.22 8.26 7.22
CA GLY A 115 11.03 9.71 7.06
C GLY A 115 12.25 10.39 6.44
N VAL A 116 13.46 10.10 6.96
CA VAL A 116 14.71 10.65 6.39
C VAL A 116 14.93 10.13 4.97
N SER A 117 14.79 8.82 4.76
CA SER A 117 15.02 8.16 3.47
C SER A 117 14.17 8.75 2.33
N LEU A 118 12.89 8.98 2.58
CA LEU A 118 11.93 9.50 1.60
C LEU A 118 12.12 11.00 1.35
N ALA A 119 12.38 11.77 2.40
CA ALA A 119 12.65 13.20 2.27
C ALA A 119 13.95 13.43 1.47
N VAL A 120 14.96 12.57 1.65
CA VAL A 120 16.19 12.59 0.84
C VAL A 120 15.89 12.31 -0.64
N ALA A 121 15.07 11.31 -0.96
CA ALA A 121 14.71 11.00 -2.35
C ALA A 121 14.04 12.19 -3.05
N ARG A 122 13.10 12.85 -2.36
CA ARG A 122 12.43 14.06 -2.86
C ARG A 122 13.37 15.26 -2.97
N ALA A 123 14.25 15.45 -1.98
CA ALA A 123 15.26 16.49 -2.02
C ALA A 123 16.23 16.29 -3.20
N ALA A 124 16.62 15.04 -3.49
CA ALA A 124 17.48 14.71 -4.61
C ALA A 124 16.82 14.97 -5.96
N SER A 125 15.57 14.53 -6.17
CA SER A 125 14.83 14.79 -7.41
C SER A 125 14.68 16.30 -7.67
N ASN A 126 14.35 17.06 -6.63
CA ASN A 126 14.22 18.51 -6.71
C ASN A 126 15.57 19.21 -6.95
N ALA A 127 16.65 18.74 -6.31
CA ALA A 127 17.99 19.30 -6.51
C ALA A 127 18.51 19.11 -7.94
N VAL A 128 18.22 17.97 -8.57
CA VAL A 128 18.61 17.70 -9.97
C VAL A 128 17.60 18.23 -10.99
N GLY A 129 16.43 18.71 -10.55
CA GLY A 129 15.42 19.33 -11.39
C GLY A 129 14.61 18.36 -12.24
N VAL A 130 14.32 17.15 -11.72
CA VAL A 130 13.47 16.16 -12.40
C VAL A 130 12.33 15.69 -11.49
N PRO A 131 11.15 15.33 -12.04
CA PRO A 131 10.07 14.74 -11.24
C PRO A 131 10.52 13.47 -10.51
N LEU A 132 9.98 13.21 -9.32
CA LEU A 132 10.42 12.09 -8.47
C LEU A 132 10.31 10.74 -9.17
N TYR A 133 9.21 10.45 -9.87
CA TYR A 133 9.08 9.18 -10.62
C TYR A 133 10.18 9.01 -11.69
N ARG A 134 10.61 10.09 -12.37
CA ARG A 134 11.74 10.05 -13.33
C ARG A 134 13.09 9.94 -12.64
N TYR A 135 13.23 10.51 -11.44
CA TYR A 135 14.44 10.36 -10.63
C TYR A 135 14.65 8.90 -10.21
N ILE A 136 13.58 8.22 -9.80
CA ILE A 136 13.63 6.79 -9.45
C ILE A 136 13.95 5.94 -10.68
N ASN A 137 13.35 6.25 -11.83
CA ASN A 137 13.59 5.53 -13.07
C ASN A 137 13.38 6.45 -14.28
N SER A 138 14.44 6.68 -15.04
CA SER A 138 14.37 7.51 -16.25
C SER A 138 13.35 6.99 -17.29
N ASN A 139 13.04 5.69 -17.28
CA ASN A 139 12.04 5.06 -18.15
C ASN A 139 10.65 4.92 -17.49
N ALA A 140 10.36 5.63 -16.40
CA ALA A 140 9.05 5.64 -15.77
C ALA A 140 7.99 6.29 -16.68
N HIS A 141 6.95 5.54 -17.05
CA HIS A 141 5.88 6.01 -17.93
C HIS A 141 4.56 5.22 -17.79
N VAL A 142 4.55 4.16 -17.00
CA VAL A 142 3.36 3.33 -16.79
C VAL A 142 2.50 3.90 -15.69
N LEU A 143 1.26 4.28 -16.02
CA LEU A 143 0.23 4.63 -15.04
C LEU A 143 -0.45 3.36 -14.53
N PRO A 144 -0.69 3.24 -13.22
CA PRO A 144 -1.22 2.03 -12.62
C PRO A 144 -2.73 1.88 -12.83
N VAL A 145 -3.22 0.65 -12.81
CA VAL A 145 -4.63 0.38 -12.54
C VAL A 145 -4.88 0.56 -11.04
N PRO A 146 -5.86 1.38 -10.61
CA PRO A 146 -6.20 1.53 -9.21
C PRO A 146 -7.10 0.38 -8.74
N LEU A 147 -6.71 -0.34 -7.70
CA LEU A 147 -7.59 -1.26 -6.96
C LEU A 147 -8.39 -0.42 -5.95
N LEU A 148 -9.65 -0.13 -6.27
CA LEU A 148 -10.49 0.79 -5.51
C LEU A 148 -11.30 0.04 -4.46
N ASN A 149 -10.96 0.24 -3.18
CA ASN A 149 -11.67 -0.31 -2.02
C ASN A 149 -13.03 0.39 -1.84
N LEU A 150 -14.15 -0.31 -2.10
CA LEU A 150 -15.49 0.30 -2.07
C LEU A 150 -16.39 -0.21 -0.94
N LEU A 151 -16.14 -1.39 -0.38
CA LEU A 151 -16.77 -1.87 0.85
C LEU A 151 -15.70 -2.33 1.82
N ASN A 152 -15.78 -1.87 3.07
CA ASN A 152 -14.85 -2.27 4.12
C ASN A 152 -15.45 -3.38 5.00
N GLY A 153 -14.57 -4.25 5.47
CA GLY A 153 -14.82 -5.16 6.58
C GLY A 153 -13.59 -5.28 7.49
N GLY A 154 -13.48 -6.40 8.19
CA GLY A 154 -12.34 -6.70 9.07
C GLY A 154 -12.04 -5.57 10.06
N LYS A 155 -10.79 -5.12 10.11
CA LYS A 155 -10.34 -4.08 11.05
C LYS A 155 -10.49 -2.65 10.54
N LEU A 156 -10.93 -2.44 9.30
CA LEU A 156 -11.07 -1.09 8.71
C LEU A 156 -12.38 -0.41 9.10
N THR A 157 -13.31 -1.16 9.66
CA THR A 157 -14.61 -0.65 10.12
C THR A 157 -15.22 -1.57 11.18
N SER A 158 -16.27 -1.11 11.85
CA SER A 158 -17.00 -1.87 12.86
C SER A 158 -18.22 -2.56 12.25
N ASN A 159 -18.00 -3.62 11.45
CA ASN A 159 -19.08 -4.46 10.92
C ASN A 159 -18.80 -5.97 11.09
N TYR A 160 -19.52 -6.80 10.33
CA TYR A 160 -19.49 -8.27 10.46
C TYR A 160 -18.86 -8.97 9.26
N LEU A 161 -18.30 -8.22 8.30
CA LEU A 161 -17.59 -8.80 7.17
C LEU A 161 -16.20 -9.24 7.62
N ASP A 162 -15.85 -10.50 7.39
CA ASP A 162 -14.54 -11.01 7.78
C ASP A 162 -13.41 -10.52 6.85
N PHE A 163 -13.68 -10.43 5.53
CA PHE A 163 -12.71 -9.84 4.59
C PHE A 163 -12.57 -8.34 4.83
N GLN A 164 -11.35 -7.85 4.68
CA GLN A 164 -10.99 -6.47 5.00
C GLN A 164 -11.42 -5.49 3.91
N GLU A 165 -11.26 -5.86 2.64
CA GLU A 165 -11.57 -4.98 1.51
C GLU A 165 -12.27 -5.72 0.36
N PHE A 166 -13.26 -5.04 -0.23
CA PHE A 166 -13.93 -5.47 -1.45
C PHE A 166 -13.76 -4.40 -2.52
N CYS A 167 -13.05 -4.77 -3.59
CA CYS A 167 -12.51 -3.81 -4.53
C CYS A 167 -13.04 -4.02 -5.95
N ILE A 168 -13.16 -2.91 -6.69
CA ILE A 168 -13.23 -2.94 -8.15
C ILE A 168 -11.86 -2.65 -8.75
N PHE A 169 -11.62 -3.20 -9.93
CA PHE A 169 -10.37 -3.06 -10.64
C PHE A 169 -10.64 -2.77 -12.13
N PRO A 170 -10.59 -1.49 -12.55
CA PRO A 170 -11.00 -1.04 -13.88
C PRO A 170 -9.94 -1.32 -14.97
N ILE A 171 -9.54 -2.59 -15.13
CA ILE A 171 -8.47 -3.01 -16.06
C ILE A 171 -8.78 -2.75 -17.54
N GLY A 172 -10.05 -2.51 -17.89
CA GLY A 172 -10.48 -2.22 -19.26
C GLY A 172 -10.59 -0.73 -19.60
N ALA A 173 -10.19 0.17 -18.69
CA ALA A 173 -10.01 1.58 -19.03
C ALA A 173 -8.83 1.79 -19.99
N GLU A 174 -8.86 2.88 -20.75
CA GLU A 174 -7.81 3.28 -21.71
C GLU A 174 -6.76 4.19 -21.08
N THR A 175 -7.16 4.97 -20.06
CA THR A 175 -6.30 5.93 -19.34
C THR A 175 -6.55 5.84 -17.84
N PHE A 176 -5.63 6.39 -17.04
CA PHE A 176 -5.85 6.50 -15.60
C PHE A 176 -7.03 7.42 -15.30
N SER A 177 -7.16 8.52 -16.05
CA SER A 177 -8.32 9.41 -15.95
C SER A 177 -9.66 8.71 -16.22
N GLU A 178 -9.73 7.85 -17.23
CA GLU A 178 -10.94 7.06 -17.49
C GLU A 178 -11.20 6.07 -16.34
N ALA A 179 -10.15 5.40 -15.84
CA ALA A 179 -10.27 4.46 -14.72
C ALA A 179 -10.91 5.11 -13.48
N MET A 180 -10.50 6.33 -13.14
CA MET A 180 -11.07 7.09 -12.02
C MET A 180 -12.49 7.56 -12.29
N THR A 181 -12.83 7.89 -13.54
CA THR A 181 -14.21 8.23 -13.95
C THR A 181 -15.15 7.03 -13.76
N ILE A 182 -14.71 5.86 -14.22
CA ILE A 182 -15.42 4.58 -14.02
C ILE A 182 -15.59 4.30 -12.52
N GLY A 183 -14.51 4.44 -11.75
CA GLY A 183 -14.54 4.24 -10.29
C GLY A 183 -15.55 5.14 -9.59
N ASN A 184 -15.62 6.43 -9.96
CA ASN A 184 -16.60 7.37 -9.43
C ASN A 184 -18.04 6.96 -9.77
N ALA A 185 -18.30 6.55 -11.01
CA ALA A 185 -19.61 6.10 -11.45
C ALA A 185 -20.10 4.89 -10.64
N VAL A 186 -19.23 3.88 -10.45
CA VAL A 186 -19.55 2.70 -9.63
C VAL A 186 -19.79 3.08 -8.17
N ASN A 187 -18.93 3.90 -7.58
CA ASN A 187 -19.07 4.34 -6.19
C ASN A 187 -20.42 5.05 -5.95
N ASN A 188 -20.85 5.92 -6.88
CA ASN A 188 -22.14 6.60 -6.78
C ASN A 188 -23.32 5.61 -6.85
N LYS A 189 -23.26 4.60 -7.73
CA LYS A 189 -24.29 3.57 -7.82
C LYS A 189 -24.32 2.65 -6.61
N LEU A 190 -23.15 2.30 -6.09
CA LEU A 190 -23.04 1.55 -4.85
C LEU A 190 -23.64 2.34 -3.68
N ARG A 191 -23.35 3.65 -3.59
CA ARG A 191 -23.93 4.53 -2.57
C ARG A 191 -25.46 4.55 -2.63
N GLU A 192 -26.05 4.66 -3.82
CA GLU A 192 -27.50 4.59 -4.02
C GLU A 192 -28.07 3.24 -3.52
N ILE A 193 -27.42 2.13 -3.84
CA ILE A 193 -27.82 0.78 -3.41
C ILE A 193 -27.73 0.63 -1.89
N VAL A 194 -26.61 1.04 -1.28
CA VAL A 194 -26.38 0.97 0.17
C VAL A 194 -27.44 1.77 0.92
N ILE A 195 -27.73 3.00 0.48
CA ILE A 195 -28.76 3.83 1.11
C ILE A 195 -30.14 3.20 0.98
N LYS A 196 -30.46 2.62 -0.19
CA LYS A 196 -31.74 1.98 -0.42
C LYS A 196 -31.92 0.74 0.46
N ASN A 197 -30.88 -0.08 0.61
CA ASN A 197 -30.98 -1.37 1.29
C ASN A 197 -30.80 -1.26 2.81
N TYR A 198 -29.94 -0.33 3.27
CA TYR A 198 -29.48 -0.27 4.66
C TYR A 198 -29.65 1.12 5.30
N GLY A 199 -30.19 2.09 4.57
CA GLY A 199 -30.44 3.45 5.06
C GLY A 199 -29.24 4.40 4.94
N LYS A 200 -29.49 5.69 5.19
CA LYS A 200 -28.52 6.78 4.95
C LYS A 200 -27.24 6.65 5.77
N ILE A 201 -27.34 6.10 6.99
CA ILE A 201 -26.19 5.95 7.91
C ILE A 201 -25.19 4.91 7.39
N ALA A 202 -25.65 3.87 6.69
CA ALA A 202 -24.79 2.83 6.13
C ALA A 202 -23.90 3.34 4.98
N ALA A 203 -24.16 4.55 4.46
CA ALA A 203 -23.31 5.21 3.47
C ALA A 203 -22.15 6.01 4.09
N ASN A 204 -21.94 5.91 5.40
CA ASN A 204 -20.69 6.34 6.03
C ASN A 204 -19.53 5.44 5.58
N VAL A 205 -18.31 5.97 5.70
CA VAL A 205 -17.11 5.32 5.18
C VAL A 205 -16.16 4.92 6.31
N GLY A 206 -15.37 3.86 6.07
CA GLY A 206 -14.30 3.41 6.96
C GLY A 206 -13.01 4.22 6.84
N ASP A 207 -11.92 3.67 7.40
CA ASP A 207 -10.59 4.31 7.42
C ASP A 207 -10.05 4.60 6.01
N GLU A 208 -10.42 3.78 5.02
CA GLU A 208 -9.94 3.86 3.62
C GLU A 208 -11.00 4.37 2.64
N GLY A 209 -12.14 4.82 3.14
CA GLY A 209 -13.16 5.49 2.33
C GLY A 209 -14.21 4.57 1.69
N GLY A 210 -14.09 3.25 1.79
CA GLY A 210 -15.14 2.31 1.41
C GLY A 210 -16.34 2.36 2.37
N PHE A 211 -17.51 1.91 1.94
CA PHE A 211 -18.71 1.98 2.78
C PHE A 211 -18.67 0.97 3.94
N ALA A 212 -19.10 1.43 5.10
CA ALA A 212 -19.25 0.64 6.32
C ALA A 212 -20.70 0.14 6.44
N THR A 213 -20.98 -1.02 5.83
CA THR A 213 -22.33 -1.59 5.74
C THR A 213 -22.59 -2.66 6.82
N PRO A 214 -23.85 -2.98 7.16
CA PRO A 214 -24.19 -4.07 8.09
C PRO A 214 -24.15 -5.46 7.44
N ILE A 215 -23.63 -5.57 6.21
CA ILE A 215 -23.47 -6.83 5.48
C ILE A 215 -22.60 -7.78 6.32
N LYS A 216 -22.91 -9.07 6.25
CA LYS A 216 -22.16 -10.12 6.96
C LYS A 216 -21.54 -11.16 6.04
N LYS A 217 -22.07 -11.31 4.83
CA LYS A 217 -21.67 -12.37 3.90
C LYS A 217 -20.86 -11.82 2.76
N VAL A 218 -19.79 -12.53 2.40
CA VAL A 218 -18.89 -12.15 1.29
C VAL A 218 -19.67 -12.09 -0.03
N ARG A 219 -20.53 -13.08 -0.27
CA ARG A 219 -21.39 -13.12 -1.47
C ARG A 219 -22.39 -11.96 -1.52
N GLU A 220 -22.95 -11.58 -0.37
CA GLU A 220 -23.86 -10.42 -0.31
C GLU A 220 -23.12 -9.10 -0.65
N ALA A 221 -21.90 -8.92 -0.13
CA ALA A 221 -21.06 -7.78 -0.48
C ALA A 221 -20.72 -7.77 -1.99
N MET A 222 -20.38 -8.93 -2.54
CA MET A 222 -20.10 -9.08 -3.97
C MET A 222 -21.32 -8.81 -4.85
N ASP A 223 -22.49 -9.35 -4.53
CA ASP A 223 -23.72 -9.12 -5.29
C ASP A 223 -24.09 -7.62 -5.30
N CYS A 224 -23.86 -6.93 -4.18
CA CYS A 224 -24.05 -5.48 -4.07
C CYS A 224 -23.07 -4.71 -4.99
N LEU A 225 -21.81 -5.11 -5.00
CA LEU A 225 -20.76 -4.49 -5.83
C LEU A 225 -20.99 -4.75 -7.32
N VAL A 226 -21.34 -5.98 -7.70
CA VAL A 226 -21.69 -6.37 -9.07
C VAL A 226 -22.88 -5.57 -9.57
N LEU A 227 -23.94 -5.44 -8.77
CA LEU A 227 -25.10 -4.64 -9.13
C LEU A 227 -24.74 -3.15 -9.33
N ALA A 228 -23.80 -2.61 -8.55
CA ALA A 228 -23.32 -1.24 -8.73
C ALA A 228 -22.54 -1.09 -10.04
N VAL A 229 -21.68 -2.05 -10.36
CA VAL A 229 -20.91 -2.11 -11.61
C VAL A 229 -21.83 -2.22 -12.82
N GLU A 230 -22.82 -3.12 -12.80
CA GLU A 230 -23.81 -3.26 -13.87
C GLU A 230 -24.58 -1.95 -14.09
N ARG A 231 -25.04 -1.30 -13.02
CA ARG A 231 -25.77 -0.02 -13.10
C ARG A 231 -24.91 1.17 -13.52
N SER A 232 -23.58 1.06 -13.39
CA SER A 232 -22.66 2.09 -13.88
C SER A 232 -22.52 2.06 -15.41
N GLY A 233 -22.85 0.92 -16.05
CA GLY A 233 -22.67 0.73 -17.49
C GLY A 233 -21.24 0.38 -17.92
N HIS A 234 -20.38 -0.03 -16.99
CA HIS A 234 -18.95 -0.32 -17.23
C HIS A 234 -18.53 -1.77 -16.90
N ALA A 235 -19.47 -2.71 -16.90
CA ALA A 235 -19.23 -4.09 -16.48
C ALA A 235 -18.15 -4.82 -17.30
N ASP A 236 -17.99 -4.49 -18.59
CA ASP A 236 -16.99 -5.06 -19.49
C ASP A 236 -15.55 -4.58 -19.22
N LYS A 237 -15.41 -3.48 -18.45
CA LYS A 237 -14.12 -2.86 -18.11
C LYS A 237 -13.60 -3.21 -16.72
N ILE A 238 -14.39 -3.90 -15.90
CA ILE A 238 -14.10 -4.11 -14.48
C ILE A 238 -13.92 -5.60 -14.17
N VAL A 239 -12.93 -5.89 -13.33
CA VAL A 239 -12.80 -7.14 -12.57
C VAL A 239 -12.76 -6.80 -11.08
N TYR A 240 -12.78 -7.81 -10.22
CA TYR A 240 -12.84 -7.62 -8.76
C TYR A 240 -11.58 -8.11 -8.05
N GLY A 241 -11.40 -7.62 -6.84
CA GLY A 241 -10.36 -8.10 -5.95
C GLY A 241 -10.74 -8.00 -4.48
N PHE A 242 -10.00 -8.72 -3.65
CA PHE A 242 -10.14 -8.71 -2.19
C PHE A 242 -8.81 -8.46 -1.52
N ASP A 243 -8.86 -7.79 -0.37
CA ASP A 243 -7.93 -8.06 0.72
C ASP A 243 -8.68 -8.86 1.79
N CYS A 244 -8.28 -10.12 1.94
CA CYS A 244 -8.87 -11.00 2.93
C CYS A 244 -8.30 -10.72 4.33
N ALA A 245 -7.04 -10.29 4.46
CA ALA A 245 -6.32 -10.17 5.73
C ALA A 245 -6.51 -11.40 6.64
N ALA A 246 -6.38 -12.60 6.07
CA ALA A 246 -6.88 -13.84 6.68
C ALA A 246 -6.23 -14.21 8.03
N THR A 247 -5.05 -13.65 8.34
CA THR A 247 -4.44 -13.73 9.67
C THR A 247 -5.40 -13.28 10.77
N HIS A 248 -6.30 -12.32 10.52
CA HIS A 248 -7.21 -11.78 11.54
C HIS A 248 -8.33 -12.72 11.97
N PHE A 249 -8.72 -13.63 11.11
CA PHE A 249 -9.74 -14.63 11.41
C PHE A 249 -9.14 -16.04 11.44
N TYR A 250 -7.82 -16.16 11.52
CA TYR A 250 -7.11 -17.41 11.74
C TYR A 250 -6.89 -17.66 13.24
N ASN A 251 -7.10 -18.91 13.67
CA ASN A 251 -6.86 -19.34 15.03
C ASN A 251 -5.65 -20.29 15.07
N GLU A 252 -4.55 -19.81 15.63
CA GLU A 252 -3.29 -20.58 15.73
C GLU A 252 -3.43 -21.90 16.51
N LYS A 253 -4.36 -21.97 17.48
CA LYS A 253 -4.54 -23.17 18.32
C LYS A 253 -5.28 -24.26 17.57
N THR A 254 -6.33 -23.90 16.84
CA THR A 254 -7.13 -24.87 16.07
C THR A 254 -6.58 -25.11 14.67
N LYS A 255 -5.71 -24.21 14.18
CA LYS A 255 -5.20 -24.15 12.80
C LYS A 255 -6.34 -24.06 11.77
N LYS A 256 -7.35 -23.25 12.09
CA LYS A 256 -8.53 -23.03 11.27
C LYS A 256 -8.84 -21.54 11.13
N TYR A 257 -9.59 -21.22 10.10
CA TYR A 257 -10.09 -19.90 9.77
C TYR A 257 -11.58 -19.83 10.15
N THR A 258 -12.01 -18.76 10.80
CA THR A 258 -13.43 -18.50 11.06
C THR A 258 -13.98 -17.54 10.00
N LEU A 259 -14.78 -18.04 9.05
CA LEU A 259 -15.40 -17.22 8.00
C LEU A 259 -16.92 -17.36 8.06
N GLU A 260 -17.63 -16.24 8.17
CA GLU A 260 -19.10 -16.17 8.31
C GLU A 260 -19.63 -17.05 9.46
N GLY A 261 -18.84 -17.20 10.53
CA GLY A 261 -19.14 -18.07 11.68
C GLY A 261 -18.89 -19.57 11.46
N VAL A 262 -18.25 -19.95 10.35
CA VAL A 262 -17.89 -21.34 10.03
C VAL A 262 -16.38 -21.52 10.16
N GLU A 263 -15.97 -22.59 10.84
CA GLU A 263 -14.56 -22.99 10.96
C GLU A 263 -14.12 -23.77 9.72
N LEU A 264 -13.10 -23.28 9.02
CA LEU A 264 -12.57 -23.83 7.78
C LEU A 264 -11.08 -24.16 7.94
N THR A 265 -10.66 -25.30 7.41
CA THR A 265 -9.24 -25.59 7.16
C THR A 265 -8.73 -24.80 5.96
N THR A 266 -7.40 -24.73 5.78
CA THR A 266 -6.78 -24.14 4.58
C THR A 266 -7.37 -24.70 3.27
N SER A 267 -7.63 -26.01 3.21
CA SER A 267 -8.24 -26.64 2.03
C SER A 267 -9.68 -26.18 1.79
N GLU A 268 -10.50 -26.10 2.84
CA GLU A 268 -11.90 -25.68 2.73
C GLU A 268 -12.01 -24.19 2.38
N LEU A 269 -11.13 -23.35 2.93
CA LEU A 269 -11.05 -21.93 2.57
C LEU A 269 -10.56 -21.74 1.12
N LEU A 270 -9.59 -22.56 0.66
CA LEU A 270 -9.18 -22.56 -0.75
C LEU A 270 -10.35 -22.92 -1.69
N ASP A 271 -11.14 -23.93 -1.33
CA ASP A 271 -12.30 -24.34 -2.12
C ASP A 271 -13.41 -23.27 -2.10
N TYR A 272 -13.55 -22.54 -1.00
CA TYR A 272 -14.40 -21.35 -0.92
C TYR A 272 -13.95 -20.26 -1.91
N TYR A 273 -12.65 -19.96 -2.00
CA TYR A 273 -12.13 -19.01 -3.00
C TYR A 273 -12.37 -19.48 -4.43
N LYS A 274 -12.19 -20.77 -4.73
CA LYS A 274 -12.51 -21.34 -6.06
C LYS A 274 -13.98 -21.13 -6.43
N ASP A 275 -14.88 -21.31 -5.47
CA ASP A 275 -16.32 -21.12 -5.66
C ASP A 275 -16.68 -19.64 -5.92
N LEU A 276 -16.02 -18.71 -5.23
CA LEU A 276 -16.15 -17.27 -5.51
C LEU A 276 -15.66 -16.91 -6.92
N ILE A 277 -14.48 -17.37 -7.33
CA ILE A 277 -13.88 -17.07 -8.65
C ILE A 277 -14.74 -17.66 -9.80
N LYS A 278 -15.44 -18.77 -9.57
CA LYS A 278 -16.42 -19.30 -10.53
C LYS A 278 -17.66 -18.41 -10.66
N SER A 279 -18.01 -17.68 -9.60
CA SER A 279 -19.24 -16.89 -9.52
C SER A 279 -19.03 -15.44 -9.97
N TYR A 280 -17.84 -14.89 -9.74
CA TYR A 280 -17.50 -13.49 -9.98
C TYR A 280 -16.16 -13.37 -10.70
N PRO A 281 -15.96 -12.38 -11.60
CA PRO A 281 -14.70 -12.17 -12.30
C PRO A 281 -13.64 -11.54 -11.36
N ILE A 282 -13.21 -12.30 -10.37
CA ILE A 282 -12.16 -11.93 -9.41
C ILE A 282 -10.81 -12.23 -10.06
N MET A 283 -9.91 -11.25 -10.06
CA MET A 283 -8.58 -11.37 -10.68
C MET A 283 -7.43 -11.20 -9.70
N THR A 284 -7.70 -10.78 -8.47
CA THR A 284 -6.68 -10.60 -7.44
C THR A 284 -7.22 -10.89 -6.05
N ILE A 285 -6.44 -11.60 -5.23
CA ILE A 285 -6.70 -11.79 -3.80
C ILE A 285 -5.40 -11.50 -3.04
N GLU A 286 -5.49 -10.63 -2.06
CA GLU A 286 -4.44 -10.33 -1.09
C GLU A 286 -4.67 -11.09 0.22
N ASP A 287 -3.57 -11.63 0.75
CA ASP A 287 -3.50 -12.41 1.99
C ASP A 287 -4.67 -13.40 2.18
N PRO A 288 -4.85 -14.37 1.25
CA PRO A 288 -5.92 -15.37 1.32
C PRO A 288 -5.79 -16.29 2.54
N PHE A 289 -4.61 -16.38 3.16
CA PHE A 289 -4.29 -17.24 4.28
C PHE A 289 -3.44 -16.48 5.32
N ALA A 290 -3.27 -17.07 6.50
CA ALA A 290 -2.43 -16.49 7.55
C ALA A 290 -0.96 -16.33 7.10
N GLU A 291 -0.24 -15.37 7.67
CA GLU A 291 1.12 -14.98 7.23
C GLU A 291 2.17 -16.12 7.23
N ASP A 292 1.91 -17.21 7.96
CA ASP A 292 2.78 -18.40 8.05
C ASP A 292 2.20 -19.66 7.38
N ASP A 293 1.03 -19.58 6.74
CA ASP A 293 0.43 -20.69 5.98
C ASP A 293 1.02 -20.77 4.55
N ILE A 294 2.31 -21.09 4.49
CA ILE A 294 3.07 -21.18 3.22
C ILE A 294 2.43 -22.19 2.26
N GLU A 295 1.96 -23.33 2.77
CA GLU A 295 1.30 -24.35 1.95
C GLU A 295 0.02 -23.79 1.31
N GLY A 296 -0.80 -23.06 2.07
CA GLY A 296 -1.97 -22.35 1.57
C GLY A 296 -1.62 -21.43 0.40
N PHE A 297 -0.60 -20.57 0.57
CA PHE A 297 -0.16 -19.65 -0.48
C PHE A 297 0.33 -20.36 -1.75
N VAL A 298 1.14 -21.42 -1.62
CA VAL A 298 1.61 -22.23 -2.76
C VAL A 298 0.43 -22.85 -3.50
N ARG A 299 -0.52 -23.43 -2.76
CA ARG A 299 -1.71 -24.07 -3.34
C ARG A 299 -2.62 -23.05 -4.01
N ALA A 300 -2.91 -21.91 -3.40
CA ALA A 300 -3.70 -20.85 -4.03
C ALA A 300 -3.06 -20.36 -5.33
N THR A 301 -1.74 -20.12 -5.31
CA THR A 301 -1.00 -19.66 -6.48
C THR A 301 -1.09 -20.65 -7.64
N ARG A 302 -1.00 -21.96 -7.34
CA ARG A 302 -1.09 -23.03 -8.34
C ARG A 302 -2.52 -23.26 -8.83
N GLU A 303 -3.51 -23.20 -7.93
CA GLU A 303 -4.86 -23.71 -8.20
C GLU A 303 -5.87 -22.63 -8.61
N LEU A 304 -5.68 -21.35 -8.22
CA LEU A 304 -6.66 -20.29 -8.48
C LEU A 304 -6.48 -19.59 -9.84
N GLY A 305 -5.26 -19.60 -10.40
CA GLY A 305 -4.99 -19.03 -11.73
C GLY A 305 -5.12 -17.50 -11.84
N ILE A 306 -5.18 -16.80 -10.71
CA ILE A 306 -5.30 -15.34 -10.61
C ILE A 306 -4.08 -14.73 -9.92
N GLN A 307 -4.08 -13.41 -9.71
CA GLN A 307 -3.07 -12.76 -8.87
C GLN A 307 -3.29 -13.12 -7.40
N ILE A 308 -2.24 -13.60 -6.73
CA ILE A 308 -2.18 -13.83 -5.29
C ILE A 308 -1.12 -12.91 -4.73
N ILE A 309 -1.56 -11.91 -3.98
CA ILE A 309 -0.70 -10.89 -3.37
C ILE A 309 -0.34 -11.36 -1.97
N GLY A 310 0.96 -11.32 -1.63
CA GLY A 310 1.41 -11.41 -0.25
C GLY A 310 1.69 -10.01 0.32
N ASP A 311 0.99 -9.66 1.40
CA ASP A 311 1.23 -8.46 2.22
C ASP A 311 1.96 -8.82 3.51
N ASP A 312 1.26 -9.27 4.56
CA ASP A 312 1.87 -9.75 5.81
C ASP A 312 2.78 -10.97 5.53
N PHE A 313 2.48 -11.71 4.47
CA PHE A 313 3.29 -12.84 4.02
C PHE A 313 4.72 -12.44 3.63
N PHE A 314 4.93 -11.26 3.05
CA PHE A 314 6.26 -10.78 2.63
C PHE A 314 6.77 -9.58 3.44
N CYS A 315 5.90 -8.76 4.01
CA CYS A 315 6.21 -7.50 4.71
C CYS A 315 7.17 -6.58 3.92
N THR A 316 7.07 -6.57 2.59
CA THR A 316 8.04 -5.86 1.72
C THR A 316 9.52 -6.21 2.04
N ASN A 317 9.77 -7.42 2.54
CA ASN A 317 11.10 -7.85 3.01
C ASN A 317 11.83 -8.70 1.96
N PRO A 318 12.98 -8.25 1.42
CA PRO A 318 13.75 -9.01 0.44
C PRO A 318 14.16 -10.43 0.89
N ASP A 319 14.42 -10.65 2.17
CA ASP A 319 14.82 -11.97 2.70
C ASP A 319 13.64 -12.96 2.62
N ARG A 320 12.44 -12.52 3.02
CA ARG A 320 11.21 -13.34 2.93
C ARG A 320 10.85 -13.65 1.48
N ILE A 321 11.02 -12.68 0.58
CA ILE A 321 10.80 -12.90 -0.86
C ILE A 321 11.80 -13.93 -1.39
N ARG A 322 13.10 -13.82 -1.03
CA ARG A 322 14.13 -14.80 -1.45
C ARG A 322 13.86 -16.20 -0.94
N GLU A 323 13.31 -16.34 0.27
CA GLU A 323 12.97 -17.62 0.85
C GLU A 323 11.72 -18.23 0.21
N ARG A 324 10.62 -17.47 0.16
CA ARG A 324 9.28 -18.00 -0.11
C ARG A 324 8.90 -17.99 -1.59
N ALA A 325 9.36 -17.02 -2.38
CA ALA A 325 9.00 -16.94 -3.80
C ALA A 325 9.45 -18.19 -4.61
N PRO A 326 10.67 -18.75 -4.41
CA PRO A 326 11.09 -19.96 -5.11
C PRO A 326 10.24 -21.20 -4.80
N MET A 327 9.49 -21.20 -3.69
CA MET A 327 8.56 -22.28 -3.34
C MET A 327 7.26 -22.24 -4.18
N GLY A 328 7.07 -21.19 -4.98
CA GLY A 328 5.83 -20.95 -5.73
C GLY A 328 4.73 -20.32 -4.87
N ALA A 329 5.08 -19.72 -3.73
CA ALA A 329 4.14 -19.03 -2.85
C ALA A 329 3.91 -17.59 -3.33
N ALA A 330 2.64 -17.25 -3.56
CA ALA A 330 2.18 -15.98 -4.17
C ALA A 330 2.75 -15.73 -5.58
N ASN A 331 2.21 -14.72 -6.26
CA ASN A 331 2.72 -14.27 -7.55
C ASN A 331 2.62 -12.74 -7.74
N ALA A 332 2.43 -12.02 -6.64
CA ALA A 332 2.52 -10.58 -6.53
C ALA A 332 2.95 -10.17 -5.11
N LEU A 333 3.62 -9.01 -5.02
CA LEU A 333 4.01 -8.37 -3.77
C LEU A 333 3.10 -7.16 -3.51
N LEU A 334 2.55 -7.05 -2.29
CA LEU A 334 2.05 -5.76 -1.82
C LEU A 334 3.24 -4.96 -1.31
N TRP A 335 3.53 -3.86 -1.99
CA TRP A 335 4.72 -3.06 -1.74
C TRP A 335 4.37 -1.87 -0.85
N LYS A 336 4.81 -1.92 0.41
CA LYS A 336 4.63 -0.89 1.43
C LYS A 336 6.00 -0.49 1.98
N PHE A 337 6.54 0.63 1.51
CA PHE A 337 7.89 1.06 1.88
C PHE A 337 8.13 1.14 3.40
N ASN A 338 7.11 1.51 4.18
CA ASN A 338 7.25 1.68 5.64
C ASN A 338 7.31 0.33 6.39
N GLN A 339 6.94 -0.80 5.75
CA GLN A 339 7.13 -2.14 6.33
C GLN A 339 8.60 -2.57 6.34
N ILE A 340 9.44 -2.01 5.47
CA ILE A 340 10.87 -2.33 5.41
C ILE A 340 11.74 -1.19 5.93
N GLY A 341 11.31 0.07 5.82
CA GLY A 341 11.86 1.21 6.57
C GLY A 341 12.94 2.05 5.85
N THR A 342 13.42 1.67 4.67
CA THR A 342 14.21 2.55 3.79
C THR A 342 13.79 2.38 2.34
N LEU A 343 13.94 3.44 1.52
CA LEU A 343 13.59 3.39 0.11
C LEU A 343 14.48 2.41 -0.65
N SER A 344 15.78 2.34 -0.36
CA SER A 344 16.69 1.42 -1.04
C SER A 344 16.30 -0.05 -0.83
N GLU A 345 15.95 -0.45 0.40
CA GLU A 345 15.49 -1.82 0.67
C GLU A 345 14.14 -2.11 0.02
N ALA A 346 13.24 -1.12 0.00
CA ALA A 346 11.95 -1.27 -0.68
C ALA A 346 12.14 -1.44 -2.19
N LEU A 347 13.03 -0.67 -2.83
CA LEU A 347 13.38 -0.83 -4.24
C LEU A 347 14.03 -2.20 -4.52
N ASP A 348 14.86 -2.71 -3.61
CA ASP A 348 15.43 -4.05 -3.72
C ASP A 348 14.36 -5.15 -3.63
N ALA A 349 13.35 -4.98 -2.78
CA ALA A 349 12.20 -5.88 -2.70
C ALA A 349 11.43 -5.90 -4.03
N ALA A 350 11.19 -4.72 -4.63
CA ALA A 350 10.53 -4.60 -5.92
C ALA A 350 11.33 -5.28 -7.04
N GLU A 351 12.62 -4.97 -7.16
CA GLU A 351 13.50 -5.55 -8.18
C GLU A 351 13.58 -7.08 -8.07
N LEU A 352 13.70 -7.59 -6.84
CA LEU A 352 13.70 -9.02 -6.58
C LEU A 352 12.38 -9.68 -6.99
N SER A 353 11.24 -9.07 -6.65
CA SER A 353 9.92 -9.58 -7.05
C SER A 353 9.78 -9.64 -8.57
N TYR A 354 10.16 -8.59 -9.30
CA TYR A 354 10.14 -8.64 -10.76
C TYR A 354 11.00 -9.77 -11.33
N ARG A 355 12.18 -10.01 -10.76
CA ARG A 355 13.08 -11.11 -11.18
C ARG A 355 12.50 -12.50 -10.90
N GLN A 356 11.54 -12.61 -10.00
CA GLN A 356 10.78 -13.85 -9.74
C GLN A 356 9.48 -13.93 -10.57
N GLY A 357 9.23 -12.97 -11.46
CA GLY A 357 8.02 -12.92 -12.29
C GLY A 357 6.77 -12.45 -11.53
N PHE A 358 6.95 -11.77 -10.40
CA PHE A 358 5.83 -11.24 -9.61
C PHE A 358 5.30 -9.94 -10.20
N GLY A 359 4.00 -9.71 -10.06
CA GLY A 359 3.45 -8.36 -10.13
C GLY A 359 3.75 -7.57 -8.86
N ILE A 360 3.68 -6.24 -8.92
CA ILE A 360 3.81 -5.38 -7.75
C ILE A 360 2.58 -4.49 -7.65
N MET A 361 1.97 -4.48 -6.47
CA MET A 361 0.92 -3.52 -6.12
C MET A 361 1.47 -2.59 -5.06
N VAL A 362 1.75 -1.34 -5.46
CA VAL A 362 2.13 -0.30 -4.51
C VAL A 362 0.92 0.03 -3.64
N SER A 363 1.12 0.05 -2.32
CA SER A 363 0.02 0.18 -1.38
C SER A 363 0.23 1.35 -0.43
N GLU A 364 -0.88 1.96 -0.07
CA GLU A 364 -1.00 2.81 1.11
C GLU A 364 -0.94 2.02 2.41
N ARG A 365 -1.11 2.73 3.54
CA ARG A 365 -1.51 2.15 4.82
C ARG A 365 -2.88 2.69 5.26
N SER A 366 -3.52 2.00 6.19
CA SER A 366 -4.77 2.44 6.81
C SER A 366 -4.67 3.81 7.50
N GLY A 367 -3.51 4.15 8.06
CA GLY A 367 -3.21 5.46 8.65
C GLY A 367 -2.34 6.30 7.72
N GLU A 368 -2.95 6.82 6.65
CA GLU A 368 -2.25 7.65 5.68
C GLU A 368 -2.18 9.13 6.09
N THR A 369 -1.39 9.88 5.33
CA THR A 369 -1.16 11.32 5.46
C THR A 369 -1.50 12.01 4.13
N GLU A 370 -1.41 13.35 4.08
CA GLU A 370 -1.57 14.10 2.84
C GLU A 370 -0.47 13.79 1.79
N ASP A 371 0.67 13.21 2.19
CA ASP A 371 1.80 12.95 1.32
C ASP A 371 1.46 11.98 0.17
N PRO A 372 1.55 12.39 -1.11
CA PRO A 372 1.20 11.54 -2.24
C PRO A 372 2.35 10.67 -2.75
N ILE A 373 3.46 10.52 -2.02
CA ILE A 373 4.73 9.96 -2.54
C ILE A 373 4.59 8.61 -3.27
N ILE A 374 3.67 7.75 -2.83
CA ILE A 374 3.47 6.43 -3.45
C ILE A 374 2.93 6.51 -4.88
N ALA A 375 2.31 7.63 -5.27
CA ALA A 375 1.91 7.91 -6.65
C ALA A 375 3.13 8.09 -7.57
N ASP A 376 4.18 8.76 -7.10
CA ASP A 376 5.44 8.85 -7.83
C ASP A 376 6.17 7.50 -7.84
N PHE A 377 6.12 6.74 -6.74
CA PHE A 377 6.79 5.43 -6.69
C PHE A 377 6.16 4.38 -7.58
N VAL A 378 4.83 4.27 -7.65
CA VAL A 378 4.17 3.28 -8.51
C VAL A 378 4.50 3.49 -9.99
N VAL A 379 4.61 4.75 -10.42
CA VAL A 379 5.05 5.09 -11.78
C VAL A 379 6.56 4.92 -11.92
N GLY A 380 7.33 5.33 -10.92
CA GLY A 380 8.79 5.21 -10.87
C GLY A 380 9.26 3.76 -11.03
N ILE A 381 8.61 2.81 -10.39
CA ILE A 381 8.96 1.39 -10.53
C ILE A 381 8.18 0.69 -11.66
N ASN A 382 7.35 1.42 -12.41
CA ASN A 382 6.42 0.90 -13.43
C ASN A 382 5.62 -0.32 -12.94
N ALA A 383 5.08 -0.25 -11.71
CA ALA A 383 4.37 -1.36 -11.06
C ALA A 383 3.08 -1.77 -11.76
N GLY A 384 2.41 -0.83 -12.43
CA GLY A 384 1.16 -1.10 -13.15
C GLY A 384 -0.07 -1.26 -12.25
N GLN A 385 0.09 -1.24 -10.92
CA GLN A 385 -0.99 -1.41 -9.94
C GLN A 385 -0.78 -0.56 -8.70
N ILE A 386 -1.85 0.07 -8.21
CA ILE A 386 -1.85 0.78 -6.93
C ILE A 386 -3.11 0.45 -6.13
N LYS A 387 -2.96 0.27 -4.82
CA LYS A 387 -4.06 0.23 -3.85
C LYS A 387 -3.92 1.43 -2.93
N THR A 388 -4.76 2.45 -3.13
CA THR A 388 -4.76 3.65 -2.27
C THR A 388 -6.18 4.11 -1.91
N GLY A 389 -7.02 3.15 -1.51
CA GLY A 389 -8.33 3.39 -0.93
C GLY A 389 -9.40 3.82 -1.94
N ALA A 390 -10.53 4.32 -1.44
CA ALA A 390 -11.61 4.83 -2.27
C ALA A 390 -11.31 6.23 -2.84
N GLY A 391 -12.11 6.68 -3.81
CA GLY A 391 -12.06 8.05 -4.36
C GLY A 391 -12.58 9.15 -3.41
N VAL A 392 -12.46 8.96 -2.10
CA VAL A 392 -12.89 9.89 -1.05
C VAL A 392 -11.84 9.93 0.07
N ARG A 393 -11.92 10.95 0.94
CA ARG A 393 -10.93 11.28 1.99
C ARG A 393 -9.62 11.84 1.40
N GLY A 394 -9.09 12.88 2.06
CA GLY A 394 -8.02 13.72 1.50
C GLY A 394 -6.70 12.97 1.31
N GLU A 395 -6.39 12.09 2.25
CA GLU A 395 -5.18 11.26 2.27
C GLU A 395 -5.16 10.18 1.18
N ARG A 396 -6.32 9.82 0.61
CA ARG A 396 -6.46 8.90 -0.52
C ARG A 396 -6.45 9.68 -1.83
N THR A 397 -7.31 10.69 -1.91
CA THR A 397 -7.45 11.53 -3.09
C THR A 397 -6.17 12.31 -3.42
N SER A 398 -5.29 12.60 -2.46
CA SER A 398 -3.98 13.22 -2.76
C SER A 398 -3.12 12.35 -3.68
N LYS A 399 -3.11 11.02 -3.51
CA LYS A 399 -2.37 10.08 -4.36
C LYS A 399 -2.98 10.02 -5.76
N TYR A 400 -4.30 9.92 -5.86
CA TYR A 400 -4.99 9.93 -7.15
C TYR A 400 -4.80 11.26 -7.90
N ASN A 401 -4.88 12.39 -7.20
CA ASN A 401 -4.60 13.71 -7.75
C ASN A 401 -3.16 13.85 -8.23
N ARG A 402 -2.19 13.26 -7.52
CA ARG A 402 -0.82 13.19 -8.00
C ARG A 402 -0.67 12.33 -9.25
N LEU A 403 -1.39 11.21 -9.36
CA LEU A 403 -1.40 10.39 -10.58
C LEU A 403 -2.02 11.12 -11.78
N PHE A 404 -3.05 11.94 -11.60
CA PHE A 404 -3.57 12.83 -12.65
C PHE A 404 -2.49 13.81 -13.13
N GLN A 405 -1.73 14.42 -12.21
CA GLN A 405 -0.61 15.31 -12.57
C GLN A 405 0.48 14.56 -13.32
N ILE A 406 0.85 13.34 -12.88
CA ILE A 406 1.86 12.53 -13.57
C ILE A 406 1.38 12.13 -14.97
N GLU A 407 0.10 11.77 -15.13
CA GLU A 407 -0.50 11.50 -16.45
C GLU A 407 -0.40 12.72 -17.38
N GLU A 408 -0.67 13.92 -16.88
CA GLU A 408 -0.50 15.17 -17.63
C GLU A 408 0.97 15.45 -17.97
N GLU A 409 1.88 15.31 -17.01
CA GLU A 409 3.33 15.52 -17.19
C GLU A 409 3.93 14.56 -18.23
N LEU A 410 3.46 13.32 -18.28
CA LEU A 410 3.88 12.31 -19.25
C LEU A 410 3.28 12.55 -20.65
N GLY A 411 2.08 13.16 -20.72
CA GLY A 411 1.38 13.43 -21.96
C GLY A 411 1.23 12.18 -22.83
N SER A 412 1.62 12.27 -24.10
CA SER A 412 1.52 11.13 -25.04
C SER A 412 2.44 9.94 -24.71
N GLN A 413 3.33 10.07 -23.74
CA GLN A 413 4.18 8.96 -23.28
C GLN A 413 3.50 8.11 -22.19
N ALA A 414 2.42 8.60 -21.58
CA ALA A 414 1.70 7.86 -20.56
C ALA A 414 1.12 6.56 -21.14
N ARG A 415 1.42 5.43 -20.49
CA ARG A 415 0.82 4.13 -20.80
C ARG A 415 0.02 3.66 -19.60
N TYR A 416 -1.29 3.55 -19.73
CA TYR A 416 -2.10 2.89 -18.72
C TYR A 416 -1.86 1.39 -18.75
N ALA A 417 -1.60 0.77 -17.60
CA ALA A 417 -1.27 -0.65 -17.53
C ALA A 417 -2.45 -1.55 -17.97
N GLY A 418 -3.69 -1.16 -17.68
CA GLY A 418 -4.92 -1.83 -18.10
C GLY A 418 -4.89 -3.34 -17.85
N ARG A 419 -5.21 -4.14 -18.86
CA ARG A 419 -5.23 -5.61 -18.75
C ARG A 419 -3.85 -6.24 -18.51
N ASN A 420 -2.76 -5.48 -18.72
CA ASN A 420 -1.39 -5.91 -18.48
C ASN A 420 -0.89 -5.50 -17.08
N PHE A 421 -1.78 -5.16 -16.15
CA PHE A 421 -1.45 -4.66 -14.81
C PHE A 421 -0.36 -5.45 -14.05
N ARG A 422 -0.25 -6.77 -14.26
CA ARG A 422 0.79 -7.61 -13.62
C ARG A 422 2.19 -7.45 -14.22
N CYS A 423 2.25 -7.21 -15.53
CA CYS A 423 3.48 -7.05 -16.30
C CYS A 423 3.19 -6.06 -17.43
N PRO A 424 3.34 -4.75 -17.18
CA PRO A 424 2.82 -3.71 -18.07
C PRO A 424 3.67 -3.45 -19.32
N PHE A 425 4.51 -4.42 -19.71
CA PHE A 425 5.45 -4.31 -20.82
C PHE A 425 5.01 -5.11 -22.03
#